data_AF-A0A2W6BET8-F1
#
_entry.id   AF-A0A2W6BET8-F1
#
_cell.length_a   1.000
_cell.length_b   1.000
_cell.length_c   1.000
_cell.angle_alpha   90.00
_cell.angle_beta   90.00
_cell.angle_gamma   90.00
#
_symmetry.space_group_name_H-M   'P 1'
#
loop_
_entity.id
_entity.type
_entity.pdbx_description
1 polymer ?
#
loop_
_entity_poly.entity_id
_entity_poly.type
_entity_poly.pdbx_seq_one_letter_code
_entity_poly.pdbx_strand_id
1 'polypeptide(L)'
;MRKPLAHSDVLAWFGVLGGSAAWLVQFVAAHAFGIARCDSPDARFQLPVHAWSIALAAAGTLVAVLAEVVAIRIWMATREAGSKPPGGRLHFLATVGVTVNPLALAIIVMSGVGVSLLPLCQQS
;
A
#
# COMPACT_ATOMS: atom_id res chain seq x y z
N MET A 1 -6.70 -34.97 -2.65
CA MET A 1 -7.23 -34.02 -3.65
C MET A 1 -7.16 -32.60 -3.07
N ARG A 2 -6.27 -31.73 -3.56
CA ARG A 2 -6.20 -30.29 -3.19
C ARG A 2 -6.62 -29.45 -4.41
N LYS A 3 -7.82 -28.86 -4.37
CA LYS A 3 -8.29 -27.73 -5.21
C LYS A 3 -8.14 -26.43 -4.39
N PRO A 4 -8.06 -25.22 -4.97
CA PRO A 4 -7.55 -24.80 -6.28
C PRO A 4 -6.30 -23.90 -6.11
N LEU A 5 -5.24 -24.15 -6.89
CA LEU A 5 -3.98 -23.38 -6.86
C LEU A 5 -4.15 -21.87 -7.16
N ALA A 6 -5.24 -21.49 -7.85
CA ALA A 6 -5.49 -20.12 -8.27
C ALA A 6 -5.71 -19.13 -7.11
N HIS A 7 -6.33 -19.58 -6.01
CA HIS A 7 -6.62 -18.69 -4.87
C HIS A 7 -5.35 -18.35 -4.10
N SER A 8 -4.43 -19.31 -4.00
CA SER A 8 -3.11 -19.13 -3.39
C SER A 8 -2.21 -18.19 -4.21
N ASP A 9 -2.35 -18.20 -5.55
CA ASP A 9 -1.56 -17.32 -6.42
C ASP A 9 -2.00 -15.86 -6.32
N VAL A 10 -3.32 -15.61 -6.31
CA VAL A 10 -3.87 -14.25 -6.12
C VAL A 10 -3.50 -13.68 -4.74
N LEU A 11 -3.58 -14.49 -3.68
CA LEU A 11 -3.13 -14.06 -2.35
C LEU A 11 -1.63 -13.78 -2.31
N ALA A 12 -0.81 -14.56 -3.00
CA ALA A 12 0.63 -14.30 -3.08
C ALA A 12 0.92 -12.96 -3.78
N TRP A 13 0.24 -12.68 -4.89
CA TRP A 13 0.36 -11.40 -5.57
C TRP A 13 -0.16 -10.23 -4.72
N PHE A 14 -1.25 -10.42 -4.00
CA PHE A 14 -1.75 -9.42 -3.05
C PHE A 14 -0.75 -9.18 -1.90
N GLY A 15 -0.14 -10.23 -1.35
CA GLY A 15 0.89 -10.10 -0.32
C GLY A 15 2.15 -9.40 -0.80
N VAL A 16 2.52 -9.53 -2.08
CA VAL A 16 3.70 -8.86 -2.66
C VAL A 16 3.42 -7.41 -3.04
N LEU A 17 2.29 -7.16 -3.69
CA LEU A 17 1.99 -5.88 -4.33
C LEU A 17 1.04 -4.99 -3.52
N GLY A 18 0.33 -5.54 -2.54
CA GLY A 18 -0.75 -4.83 -1.85
C GLY A 18 -0.27 -3.56 -1.16
N GLY A 19 0.84 -3.61 -0.43
CA GLY A 19 1.41 -2.41 0.21
C GLY A 19 1.88 -1.37 -0.80
N SER A 20 2.64 -1.77 -1.81
CA SER A 20 3.15 -0.87 -2.85
C SER A 20 2.04 -0.25 -3.70
N ALA A 21 1.01 -1.01 -4.04
CA ALA A 21 -0.14 -0.52 -4.79
C ALA A 21 -0.97 0.48 -3.96
N ALA A 22 -1.18 0.19 -2.66
CA ALA A 22 -1.85 1.10 -1.75
C ALA A 22 -1.09 2.43 -1.63
N TRP A 23 0.23 2.35 -1.47
CA TRP A 23 1.10 3.52 -1.43
C TRP A 23 1.01 4.33 -2.74
N LEU A 24 1.07 3.68 -3.90
CA LEU A 24 0.98 4.35 -5.20
C LEU A 24 -0.35 5.12 -5.34
N VAL A 25 -1.47 4.51 -4.96
CA VAL A 25 -2.79 5.16 -5.00
C VAL A 25 -2.80 6.38 -4.08
N GLN A 26 -2.28 6.26 -2.87
CA GLN A 26 -2.17 7.39 -1.93
C GLN A 26 -1.30 8.51 -2.49
N PHE A 27 -0.15 8.17 -3.09
CA PHE A 27 0.78 9.14 -3.67
C PHE A 27 0.13 9.93 -4.81
N VAL A 28 -0.50 9.24 -5.76
CA VAL A 28 -1.18 9.88 -6.90
C VAL A 28 -2.32 10.78 -6.42
N ALA A 29 -3.12 10.32 -5.46
CA ALA A 29 -4.21 11.13 -4.91
C ALA A 29 -3.68 12.38 -4.19
N ALA A 30 -2.65 12.24 -3.37
CA ALA A 30 -2.01 13.37 -2.68
C ALA A 30 -1.44 14.40 -3.68
N HIS A 31 -0.82 13.93 -4.77
CA HIS A 31 -0.31 14.80 -5.82
C HIS A 31 -1.43 15.56 -6.54
N ALA A 32 -2.52 14.87 -6.91
CA ALA A 32 -3.68 15.49 -7.53
C ALA A 32 -4.33 16.55 -6.62
N PHE A 33 -4.40 16.30 -5.31
CA PHE A 33 -4.89 17.28 -4.35
C PHE A 33 -3.99 18.50 -4.22
N GLY A 34 -2.67 18.33 -4.30
CA GLY A 34 -1.72 19.45 -4.33
C GLY A 34 -1.96 20.37 -5.51
N ILE A 35 -2.10 19.80 -6.72
CA ILE A 35 -2.40 20.56 -7.95
C ILE A 35 -3.75 21.28 -7.81
N ALA A 36 -4.80 20.55 -7.42
CA ALA A 36 -6.15 21.12 -7.32
C ALA A 36 -6.24 22.27 -6.32
N ARG A 37 -5.46 22.24 -5.23
CA ARG A 37 -5.44 23.28 -4.19
C ARG A 37 -4.57 24.48 -4.56
N CYS A 38 -3.42 24.28 -5.20
CA CYS A 38 -2.48 25.37 -5.44
C CYS A 38 -2.62 26.01 -6.85
N ASP A 39 -3.31 25.37 -7.80
CA ASP A 39 -3.51 25.88 -9.19
C ASP A 39 -4.95 26.35 -9.48
N SER A 40 -5.82 26.45 -8.47
CA SER A 40 -7.21 26.93 -8.64
C SER A 40 -7.34 28.41 -8.24
N PRO A 41 -7.41 29.36 -9.19
CA PRO A 41 -7.67 30.78 -8.89
C PRO A 41 -9.10 31.06 -8.43
N ASP A 42 -10.03 30.16 -8.75
CA ASP A 42 -11.43 30.22 -8.33
C ASP A 42 -11.71 29.14 -7.28
N ALA A 43 -12.16 29.54 -6.10
CA ALA A 43 -12.48 28.68 -4.95
C ALA A 43 -13.66 27.70 -5.16
N ARG A 44 -13.97 27.31 -6.41
CA ARG A 44 -15.11 26.45 -6.79
C ARG A 44 -14.93 25.00 -6.34
N PHE A 45 -13.69 24.53 -6.16
CA PHE A 45 -13.40 23.19 -5.64
C PHE A 45 -13.04 23.24 -4.15
N GLN A 46 -14.04 23.51 -3.30
CA GLN A 46 -13.92 23.36 -1.84
C GLN A 46 -13.97 21.88 -1.41
N LEU A 47 -13.26 21.00 -2.10
CA LEU A 47 -13.16 19.62 -1.64
C LEU A 47 -12.49 19.59 -0.26
N PRO A 48 -13.02 18.80 0.69
CA PRO A 48 -12.40 18.62 2.01
C PRO A 48 -11.15 17.72 1.86
N VAL A 49 -10.09 18.29 1.27
CA VAL A 49 -8.83 17.59 0.94
C VAL A 49 -8.19 16.95 2.16
N HIS A 50 -8.31 17.57 3.34
CA HIS A 50 -7.82 16.97 4.58
C HIS A 50 -8.59 15.70 4.96
N ALA A 51 -9.93 15.72 4.88
CA ALA A 51 -10.75 14.55 5.18
C ALA A 51 -10.48 13.39 4.19
N TRP A 52 -10.36 13.70 2.90
CA TRP A 52 -10.03 12.71 1.87
C TRP A 52 -8.61 12.15 2.03
N SER A 53 -7.63 12.99 2.32
CA SER A 53 -6.25 12.55 2.56
C SER A 53 -6.15 11.64 3.77
N ILE A 54 -6.84 11.96 4.88
CA ILE A 54 -6.89 11.10 6.07
C ILE A 54 -7.58 9.78 5.75
N ALA A 55 -8.72 9.82 5.04
CA ALA A 55 -9.44 8.61 4.65
C ALA A 55 -8.59 7.69 3.76
N LEU A 56 -7.86 8.26 2.79
CA LEU A 56 -6.97 7.51 1.90
C LEU A 56 -5.76 6.95 2.63
N ALA A 57 -5.16 7.70 3.55
CA ALA A 57 -4.06 7.21 4.39
C ALA A 57 -4.52 6.07 5.31
N ALA A 58 -5.70 6.20 5.92
CA ALA A 58 -6.30 5.14 6.74
C ALA A 58 -6.59 3.87 5.91
N ALA A 59 -7.22 4.02 4.74
CA ALA A 59 -7.48 2.91 3.83
C ALA A 59 -6.18 2.26 3.33
N GLY A 60 -5.18 3.06 2.95
CA GLY A 60 -3.88 2.57 2.52
C GLY A 60 -3.15 1.81 3.61
N THR A 61 -3.19 2.31 4.86
CA THR A 61 -2.61 1.65 6.04
C THR A 61 -3.26 0.28 6.25
N LEU A 62 -4.60 0.19 6.19
CA LEU A 62 -5.33 -1.07 6.33
C LEU A 62 -4.93 -2.07 5.25
N VAL A 63 -4.85 -1.64 3.99
CA VAL A 63 -4.46 -2.52 2.87
C VAL A 63 -3.02 -3.00 3.04
N ALA A 64 -2.09 -2.12 3.41
CA ALA A 64 -0.70 -2.47 3.63
C ALA A 64 -0.52 -3.45 4.79
N VAL A 65 -1.26 -3.27 5.91
CA VAL A 65 -1.26 -4.22 7.04
C VAL A 65 -1.82 -5.57 6.61
N LEU A 66 -2.93 -5.61 5.87
CA LEU A 66 -3.51 -6.86 5.39
C LEU A 66 -2.57 -7.58 4.42
N ALA A 67 -1.92 -6.85 3.51
CA ALA A 67 -0.92 -7.39 2.59
C ALA A 67 0.26 -7.98 3.35
N GLU A 68 0.74 -7.30 4.39
CA GLU A 68 1.84 -7.77 5.22
C GLU A 68 1.48 -9.03 6.02
N VAL A 69 0.29 -9.06 6.62
CA VAL A 69 -0.21 -10.26 7.31
C VAL A 69 -0.27 -11.45 6.34
N VAL A 70 -0.75 -11.24 5.11
CA VAL A 70 -0.79 -12.28 4.08
C VAL A 70 0.62 -12.74 3.71
N ALA A 71 1.56 -11.81 3.49
CA ALA A 71 2.95 -12.12 3.15
C ALA A 71 3.63 -12.95 4.26
N ILE A 72 3.50 -12.53 5.53
CA ILE A 72 4.04 -13.24 6.69
C ILE A 72 3.44 -14.65 6.79
N ARG A 73 2.12 -14.80 6.59
CA ARG A 73 1.45 -16.10 6.66
C ARG A 73 1.94 -17.06 5.58
N ILE A 74 2.12 -16.57 4.35
CA ILE A 74 2.68 -17.38 3.24
C ILE A 74 4.14 -17.72 3.53
N TRP A 75 4.93 -16.76 4.03
CA TRP A 75 6.33 -16.96 4.37
C TRP A 75 6.51 -18.06 5.43
N MET A 76 5.75 -17.98 6.53
CA MET A 76 5.76 -19.01 7.57
C MET A 76 5.31 -20.38 7.05
N ALA A 77 4.27 -20.42 6.20
CA ALA A 77 3.76 -21.66 5.63
C ALA A 77 4.72 -22.30 4.61
N THR A 78 5.64 -21.53 4.04
CA THR A 78 6.58 -21.98 3.00
C THR A 78 8.04 -22.04 3.48
N ARG A 79 8.31 -21.79 4.76
CA ARG A 79 9.68 -21.75 5.33
C ARG A 79 10.47 -23.05 5.16
N GLU A 80 9.77 -24.18 5.17
CA GLU A 80 10.32 -25.54 5.01
C GLU A 80 10.15 -26.05 3.58
N ALA A 81 9.54 -25.25 2.69
CA ALA A 81 9.41 -25.61 1.29
C ALA A 81 10.78 -25.49 0.63
N GLY A 82 11.28 -26.59 0.08
CA GLY A 82 12.49 -26.57 -0.73
C GLY A 82 12.35 -25.70 -1.99
N SER A 83 13.43 -25.58 -2.75
CA SER A 83 13.50 -24.73 -3.96
C SER A 83 12.58 -25.17 -5.12
N LYS A 84 11.93 -26.33 -5.02
CA LYS A 84 11.10 -26.89 -6.09
C LYS A 84 9.75 -26.15 -6.18
N PRO A 85 9.29 -25.76 -7.39
CA PRO A 85 7.95 -25.21 -7.56
C PRO A 85 6.87 -26.21 -7.14
N PRO A 86 5.72 -25.77 -6.60
CA PRO A 86 5.26 -24.39 -6.41
C PRO A 86 5.73 -23.69 -5.12
N GLY A 87 6.35 -24.43 -4.19
CA GLY A 87 6.74 -23.92 -2.87
C GLY A 87 7.80 -22.83 -2.91
N GLY A 88 8.87 -23.03 -3.68
CA GLY A 88 9.96 -22.04 -3.80
C GLY A 88 9.52 -20.70 -4.40
N ARG A 89 8.58 -20.71 -5.35
CA ARG A 89 8.02 -19.48 -5.96
C ARG A 89 7.25 -18.66 -4.91
N LEU A 90 6.39 -19.31 -4.14
CA LEU A 90 5.61 -18.66 -3.09
C LEU A 90 6.49 -18.13 -1.97
N HIS A 91 7.55 -18.85 -1.61
CA HIS A 91 8.51 -18.41 -0.60
C HIS A 91 9.26 -17.15 -1.06
N PHE A 92 9.76 -17.12 -2.30
CA PHE A 92 10.40 -15.93 -2.85
C PHE A 92 9.47 -14.71 -2.85
N LEU A 93 8.25 -14.88 -3.37
CA LEU A 93 7.25 -13.80 -3.39
C LEU A 93 6.94 -13.31 -1.96
N ALA A 94 6.75 -14.22 -1.00
CA ALA A 94 6.49 -13.85 0.37
C ALA A 94 7.66 -13.10 1.02
N THR A 95 8.91 -13.50 0.74
CA THR A 95 10.11 -12.78 1.22
C THR A 95 10.17 -11.35 0.67
N VAL A 96 9.82 -11.15 -0.60
CA VAL A 96 9.73 -9.80 -1.18
C VAL A 96 8.62 -9.00 -0.49
N GLY A 97 7.43 -9.59 -0.31
CA GLY A 97 6.31 -8.94 0.37
C GLY A 97 6.65 -8.46 1.79
N VAL A 98 7.23 -9.34 2.60
CA VAL A 98 7.66 -9.04 3.99
C VAL A 98 8.74 -7.95 4.04
N THR A 99 9.51 -7.77 2.97
CA THR A 99 10.54 -6.71 2.91
C THR A 99 9.96 -5.37 2.44
N VAL A 100 9.08 -5.40 1.43
CA VAL A 100 8.60 -4.20 0.74
C VAL A 100 7.39 -3.57 1.44
N ASN A 101 6.45 -4.37 1.96
CA ASN A 101 5.24 -3.83 2.59
C ASN A 101 5.53 -2.99 3.85
N PRO A 102 6.47 -3.34 4.75
CA PRO A 102 6.79 -2.48 5.89
C PRO A 102 7.32 -1.11 5.46
N LEU A 103 8.11 -1.07 4.38
CA LEU A 103 8.59 0.18 3.80
C LEU A 103 7.41 1.00 3.25
N ALA A 104 6.52 0.38 2.48
CA ALA A 104 5.33 1.05 1.95
C ALA A 104 4.43 1.58 3.08
N LEU A 105 4.21 0.79 4.12
CA LEU A 105 3.44 1.16 5.31
C LEU A 105 4.06 2.37 6.02
N ALA A 106 5.39 2.37 6.22
CA ALA A 106 6.08 3.50 6.82
C ALA A 106 5.90 4.79 6.03
N ILE A 107 5.99 4.72 4.68
CA ILE A 107 5.78 5.89 3.83
C ILE A 107 4.32 6.35 3.87
N ILE A 108 3.35 5.43 3.81
CA ILE A 108 1.91 5.74 3.93
C ILE A 108 1.61 6.52 5.20
N VAL A 109 2.11 6.03 6.35
CA VAL A 109 1.90 6.67 7.66
C VAL A 109 2.59 8.02 7.72
N MET A 110 3.86 8.10 7.30
CA MET A 110 4.61 9.35 7.28
C MET A 110 3.92 10.42 6.42
N SER A 111 3.47 10.05 5.22
CA SER A 111 2.75 10.96 4.32
C SER A 111 1.39 11.38 4.90
N GLY A 112 0.64 10.48 5.53
CA GLY A 112 -0.65 10.80 6.17
C GLY A 112 -0.50 11.79 7.32
N VAL A 113 0.53 11.61 8.17
CA VAL A 113 0.86 12.55 9.25
C VAL A 113 1.32 13.89 8.69
N GLY A 114 2.15 13.88 7.64
CA GLY A 114 2.66 15.10 7.00
C GLY A 114 1.55 16.02 6.49
N VAL A 115 0.51 15.46 5.85
CA VAL A 115 -0.65 16.25 5.35
C VAL A 115 -1.46 16.91 6.48
N SER A 116 -1.37 16.38 7.70
CA SER A 116 -2.09 16.94 8.86
C SER A 116 -1.32 18.07 9.53
N LEU A 117 0.01 18.08 9.40
CA LEU A 117 0.89 19.03 10.10
C LEU A 117 1.40 20.17 9.21
N LEU A 118 1.53 19.96 7.89
CA LEU A 118 2.10 20.95 6.98
C LEU A 118 1.00 21.64 6.13
N PRO A 119 1.08 22.98 5.96
CA PRO A 119 0.22 23.69 5.01
C PRO A 119 0.55 23.27 3.56
N LEU A 120 -0.48 22.93 2.77
CA LEU A 120 -0.30 22.38 1.41
C LEU A 120 0.30 23.37 0.39
N CYS A 121 0.06 24.68 0.54
CA CYS A 121 0.52 25.71 -0.40
C CYS A 121 1.40 26.75 0.31
N GLN A 122 2.61 26.35 0.67
CA GLN A 122 3.70 27.25 1.03
C GLN A 122 4.81 27.04 0.00
N GLN A 123 4.61 27.59 -1.19
CA GLN A 123 5.66 27.66 -2.21
C GLN A 123 6.31 29.05 -2.08
N SER A 124 7.53 29.09 -1.55
CA SER A 124 8.37 30.30 -1.51
C SER A 124 8.90 30.64 -2.90
#